data_AF-A0A8R1EX76-F1
#
_entry.id   AF-A0A8R1EX76-F1
#
_cell.length_a   1.000
_cell.length_b   1.000
_cell.length_c   1.000
_cell.angle_alpha   90.00
_cell.angle_beta   90.00
_cell.angle_gamma   90.00
#
_symmetry.space_group_name_H-M   'P 1'
#
loop_
_entity.id
_entity.type
_entity.pdbx_description
1 polymer ?
#
loop_
_entity_poly.entity_id
_entity_poly.type
_entity_poly.pdbx_seq_one_letter_code
_entity_poly.pdbx_strand_id
1 'polypeptide(L)'
;KSFETEIRANIQNDTDPEPLAGVKSDIRTGIIVSFWVIIGFAIANVIIGFVGVIGAVIRNKFILAPYMLSMIVLFLLEIAIGITVLVKRKSVRRTVKEYVLDSFNMNSMQDVSAFTFRYNCCGADSLPNLSCQAGQPTCSSAVWDRLDFTMMIFGIVMLIIIVLQIFTTLITLPIVMEEKRERTYYRS
;
A
#
# COMPACT_ATOMS: atom_id res chain seq x y z
N LYS A 1 24.46 -14.93 19.07
CA LYS A 1 24.25 -14.74 17.61
C LYS A 1 22.84 -14.18 17.45
N SER A 2 22.69 -13.07 16.72
CA SER A 2 21.39 -12.40 16.63
C SER A 2 20.48 -13.17 15.67
N PHE A 3 19.21 -13.37 16.06
CA PHE A 3 18.16 -13.97 15.24
C PHE A 3 18.09 -13.33 13.84
N GLU A 4 18.32 -12.02 13.76
CA GLU A 4 18.45 -11.24 12.52
C GLU A 4 19.56 -11.75 11.59
N THR A 5 20.71 -12.14 12.13
CA THR A 5 21.85 -12.62 11.33
C THR A 5 21.60 -14.02 10.77
N GLU A 6 20.90 -14.87 11.54
CA GLU A 6 20.53 -16.23 11.12
C GLU A 6 19.41 -16.22 10.08
N ILE A 7 18.41 -15.34 10.21
CA ILE A 7 17.37 -15.15 9.19
C ILE A 7 17.98 -14.64 7.88
N ARG A 8 18.89 -13.68 7.94
CA ARG A 8 19.51 -13.12 6.73
C ARG A 8 20.37 -14.14 6.00
N ALA A 9 21.10 -14.98 6.73
CA ALA A 9 21.89 -16.08 6.16
C ALA A 9 20.99 -17.17 5.54
N ASN A 10 19.90 -17.55 6.21
CA ASN A 10 18.91 -18.47 5.65
C ASN A 10 18.23 -17.91 4.40
N ILE A 11 17.95 -16.60 4.34
CA ILE A 11 17.35 -15.95 3.15
C ILE A 11 18.27 -15.92 1.92
N GLN A 12 19.57 -16.10 2.13
CA GLN A 12 20.58 -16.11 1.06
C GLN A 12 21.15 -17.50 0.76
N ASN A 13 20.76 -18.51 1.54
CA ASN A 13 21.14 -19.89 1.28
C ASN A 13 20.32 -20.45 0.10
N ASP A 14 21.01 -20.85 -0.97
CA ASP A 14 20.43 -21.43 -2.21
C ASP A 14 20.60 -22.96 -2.28
N THR A 15 20.99 -23.60 -1.17
CA THR A 15 21.20 -25.07 -1.09
C THR A 15 19.96 -25.88 -0.71
N ASP A 16 18.79 -25.24 -0.60
CA ASP A 16 17.55 -25.91 -0.22
C ASP A 16 16.91 -26.62 -1.44
N PRO A 17 16.36 -27.84 -1.28
CA PRO A 17 15.72 -28.59 -2.36
C PRO A 17 14.47 -27.88 -2.91
N GLU A 18 14.25 -27.99 -4.23
CA GLU A 18 13.03 -27.55 -4.94
C GLU A 18 11.81 -28.20 -4.26
N PRO A 19 10.94 -27.42 -3.58
CA PRO A 19 10.25 -26.23 -4.10
C PRO A 19 10.53 -24.91 -3.35
N LEU A 20 11.45 -24.91 -2.37
CA LEU A 20 11.62 -23.79 -1.44
C LEU A 20 12.39 -22.60 -2.05
N ALA A 21 13.28 -22.86 -3.01
CA ALA A 21 14.05 -21.82 -3.71
C ALA A 21 13.18 -20.92 -4.59
N GLY A 22 12.14 -21.48 -5.23
CA GLY A 22 11.19 -20.73 -6.08
C GLY A 22 10.36 -19.73 -5.28
N VAL A 23 9.73 -20.20 -4.18
CA VAL A 23 8.93 -19.36 -3.28
C VAL A 23 9.75 -18.22 -2.69
N LYS A 24 11.01 -18.49 -2.35
CA LYS A 24 11.96 -17.52 -1.79
C LYS A 24 12.42 -16.46 -2.80
N SER A 25 12.57 -16.86 -4.06
CA SER A 25 12.83 -15.94 -5.17
C SER A 25 11.63 -15.03 -5.46
N ASP A 26 10.41 -15.57 -5.45
CA ASP A 26 9.19 -14.81 -5.70
C ASP A 26 8.92 -13.79 -4.58
N ILE A 27 9.09 -14.17 -3.31
CA ILE A 27 8.98 -13.25 -2.18
C ILE A 27 10.03 -12.14 -2.26
N ARG A 28 11.30 -12.49 -2.57
CA ARG A 28 12.38 -11.51 -2.74
C ARG A 28 12.05 -10.53 -3.86
N THR A 29 11.56 -11.02 -4.99
CA THR A 29 11.19 -10.20 -6.14
C THR A 29 10.02 -9.28 -5.79
N GLY A 30 8.98 -9.79 -5.13
CA GLY A 30 7.83 -9.00 -4.68
C GLY A 30 8.22 -7.87 -3.72
N ILE A 31 9.11 -8.15 -2.75
CA ILE A 31 9.62 -7.13 -1.82
C ILE A 31 10.44 -6.07 -2.58
N ILE A 32 11.33 -6.48 -3.48
CA ILE A 32 12.17 -5.56 -4.27
C ILE A 32 11.28 -4.65 -5.14
N VAL A 33 10.33 -5.23 -5.87
CA VAL A 33 9.42 -4.46 -6.74
C VAL A 33 8.60 -3.47 -5.91
N SER A 34 8.03 -3.91 -4.79
CA SER A 34 7.24 -3.05 -3.91
C SER A 34 8.08 -1.89 -3.35
N PHE A 35 9.33 -2.18 -2.96
CA PHE A 35 10.27 -1.18 -2.46
C PHE A 35 10.57 -0.08 -3.49
N TRP A 36 10.90 -0.47 -4.73
CA TRP A 36 11.16 0.49 -5.81
C TRP A 36 9.93 1.32 -6.19
N VAL A 37 8.74 0.71 -6.18
CA VAL A 37 7.47 1.42 -6.45
C VAL A 37 7.20 2.47 -5.37
N ILE A 38 7.35 2.13 -4.09
CA ILE A 38 7.14 3.07 -2.97
C ILE A 38 8.12 4.25 -3.07
N ILE A 39 9.40 3.99 -3.37
CA ILE A 39 10.40 5.05 -3.54
C ILE A 39 10.04 5.95 -4.72
N GLY A 40 9.71 5.38 -5.88
CA GLY A 40 9.33 6.16 -7.06
C GLY A 40 8.11 7.05 -6.79
N PHE A 41 7.09 6.51 -6.13
CA PHE A 41 5.90 7.26 -5.76
C PHE A 41 6.21 8.38 -4.75
N ALA A 42 7.05 8.13 -3.76
CA ALA A 42 7.46 9.15 -2.79
C ALA A 42 8.21 10.31 -3.46
N ILE A 43 9.19 10.01 -4.32
CA ILE A 43 9.95 11.01 -5.06
C ILE A 43 9.02 11.84 -5.96
N ALA A 44 8.11 11.18 -6.69
CA ALA A 44 7.15 11.86 -7.55
C ALA A 44 6.28 12.85 -6.76
N ASN A 45 5.77 12.47 -5.59
CA ASN A 45 4.97 13.36 -4.75
C ASN A 45 5.76 14.56 -4.22
N VAL A 46 7.04 14.37 -3.87
CA VAL A 46 7.91 15.48 -3.46
C VAL A 46 8.12 16.46 -4.61
N ILE A 47 8.38 15.97 -5.83
CA ILE A 47 8.53 16.81 -7.02
C ILE A 47 7.23 17.57 -7.30
N ILE A 48 6.08 16.90 -7.28
CA ILE A 48 4.77 17.53 -7.50
C ILE A 48 4.51 18.62 -6.44
N GLY A 49 4.82 18.36 -5.17
CA GLY A 49 4.70 19.34 -4.10
C GLY A 49 5.60 20.56 -4.31
N PHE A 50 6.86 20.33 -4.67
CA PHE A 50 7.83 21.40 -4.94
C PHE A 50 7.42 22.26 -6.13
N VAL A 51 6.97 21.63 -7.22
CA VAL A 51 6.41 22.30 -8.41
C VAL A 51 5.18 23.12 -8.03
N GLY A 52 4.32 22.63 -7.13
CA GLY A 52 3.18 23.38 -6.62
C GLY A 52 3.57 24.68 -5.91
N VAL A 53 4.55 24.62 -4.99
CA VAL A 53 5.03 25.80 -4.27
C VAL A 53 5.72 26.80 -5.21
N ILE A 54 6.61 26.32 -6.08
CA ILE A 54 7.27 27.18 -7.08
C ILE A 54 6.26 27.79 -8.04
N GLY A 55 5.30 27.01 -8.51
CA GLY A 55 4.25 27.46 -9.42
C GLY A 55 3.42 28.59 -8.82
N ALA A 56 3.11 28.50 -7.52
CA ALA A 56 2.42 29.56 -6.80
C ALA A 56 3.25 30.85 -6.69
N VAL A 57 4.57 30.75 -6.47
CA VAL A 57 5.46 31.92 -6.33
C VAL A 57 5.76 32.59 -7.68
N ILE A 58 6.13 31.81 -8.70
CA ILE A 58 6.60 32.35 -9.98
C ILE A 58 5.43 32.81 -10.88
N ARG A 59 4.19 32.37 -10.60
CA ARG A 59 2.99 32.64 -11.41
C ARG A 59 3.23 32.38 -12.91
N ASN A 60 3.85 31.25 -13.24
CA ASN A 60 4.14 30.86 -14.63
C ASN A 60 3.29 29.66 -15.07
N LYS A 61 2.46 29.83 -16.11
CA LYS A 61 1.61 28.76 -16.69
C LYS A 61 2.33 27.48 -17.04
N PHE A 62 3.58 27.55 -17.49
CA PHE A 62 4.32 26.35 -17.91
C PHE A 62 4.60 25.39 -16.76
N ILE A 63 4.70 25.91 -15.53
CA ILE A 63 4.92 25.12 -14.30
C ILE A 63 3.57 24.77 -13.65
N LEU A 64 2.62 25.71 -13.68
CA LEU A 64 1.33 25.56 -13.01
C LEU A 64 0.36 24.62 -13.74
N ALA A 65 0.41 24.57 -15.08
CA ALA A 65 -0.42 23.66 -15.88
C ALA A 65 -0.13 22.16 -15.65
N PRO A 66 1.13 21.68 -15.70
CA PRO A 66 1.42 20.27 -15.44
C PRO A 66 1.12 19.86 -13.98
N TYR A 67 1.25 20.78 -13.02
CA TYR A 67 0.84 20.57 -11.63
C TYR A 67 -0.67 20.35 -11.49
N MET A 68 -1.49 21.18 -12.14
CA MET A 68 -2.94 21.00 -12.12
C MET A 68 -3.37 19.69 -12.79
N LEU A 69 -2.70 19.33 -13.89
CA LEU A 69 -2.97 18.07 -14.57
C LEU A 69 -2.60 16.87 -13.69
N SER A 70 -1.43 16.87 -13.05
CA SER A 70 -1.03 15.76 -12.18
C SER A 70 -1.96 15.61 -10.99
N MET A 71 -2.44 16.70 -10.38
CA MET A 71 -3.42 16.65 -9.29
C MET A 71 -4.75 16.02 -9.72
N ILE A 72 -5.25 16.35 -10.91
CA ILE A 72 -6.48 15.74 -11.44
C ILE A 72 -6.27 14.24 -11.68
N VAL A 73 -5.13 13.84 -12.24
CA VAL A 73 -4.83 12.41 -12.48
C VAL A 73 -4.73 11.65 -11.16
N LEU A 74 -4.05 12.20 -10.15
CA LEU A 74 -3.94 11.59 -8.82
C LEU A 74 -5.31 11.43 -8.16
N PHE A 75 -6.16 12.45 -8.23
CA PHE A 75 -7.52 12.39 -7.70
C PHE A 75 -8.36 11.28 -8.35
N LEU A 76 -8.30 11.14 -9.67
CA LEU A 76 -9.00 10.07 -10.39
C LEU A 76 -8.48 8.68 -10.01
N LEU A 77 -7.16 8.54 -9.85
CA LEU A 77 -6.53 7.29 -9.40
C LEU A 77 -6.95 6.94 -7.97
N GLU A 78 -7.00 7.91 -7.06
CA GLU A 78 -7.44 7.69 -5.67
C GLU A 78 -8.88 7.20 -5.60
N ILE A 79 -9.78 7.79 -6.40
CA ILE A 79 -11.17 7.33 -6.49
C ILE A 79 -11.23 5.90 -7.05
N ALA A 80 -10.48 5.62 -8.13
CA ALA A 80 -10.45 4.28 -8.74
C ALA A 80 -9.94 3.20 -7.77
N ILE A 81 -8.86 3.49 -7.02
CA ILE A 81 -8.31 2.62 -5.99
C ILE A 81 -9.32 2.44 -4.85
N GLY A 82 -9.90 3.54 -4.36
CA GLY A 82 -10.89 3.52 -3.29
C GLY A 82 -12.09 2.63 -3.64
N ILE A 83 -12.67 2.80 -4.83
CA ILE A 83 -13.79 1.97 -5.30
C ILE A 83 -13.36 0.50 -5.42
N THR A 84 -12.19 0.23 -5.99
CA THR A 84 -11.70 -1.15 -6.18
C THR A 84 -11.55 -1.88 -4.83
N VAL A 85 -10.96 -1.22 -3.83
CA VAL A 85 -10.79 -1.77 -2.49
C VAL A 85 -12.14 -2.03 -1.83
N LEU A 86 -13.08 -1.09 -1.94
CA LEU A 86 -14.43 -1.24 -1.38
C LEU A 86 -15.20 -2.41 -2.00
N VAL A 87 -15.21 -2.52 -3.34
CA VAL A 87 -15.91 -3.58 -4.06
C VAL A 87 -15.29 -4.96 -3.78
N LYS A 88 -13.95 -5.04 -3.73
CA LYS A 88 -13.25 -6.31 -3.55
C LYS A 88 -13.07 -6.74 -2.09
N ARG A 89 -13.48 -5.94 -1.09
CA ARG A 89 -13.28 -6.27 0.35
C ARG A 89 -13.73 -7.68 0.73
N LYS A 90 -14.88 -8.14 0.24
CA LYS A 90 -15.37 -9.52 0.51
C LYS A 90 -14.49 -10.59 -0.15
N SER A 91 -14.03 -10.34 -1.38
CA SER A 91 -13.11 -11.23 -2.09
C SER A 91 -11.79 -11.32 -1.35
N VAL A 92 -11.22 -10.18 -0.95
CA VAL A 92 -9.96 -10.13 -0.20
C VAL A 92 -10.09 -10.87 1.13
N ARG A 93 -11.21 -10.72 1.85
CA ARG A 93 -11.48 -11.50 3.06
C ARG A 93 -11.38 -12.99 2.82
N ARG A 94 -12.06 -13.48 1.77
CA ARG A 94 -12.05 -14.91 1.42
C ARG A 94 -10.64 -15.37 1.06
N THR A 95 -9.97 -14.67 0.15
CA THR A 95 -8.61 -15.01 -0.30
C THR A 95 -7.61 -15.03 0.85
N VAL A 96 -7.68 -14.09 1.79
CA VAL A 96 -6.79 -14.07 2.96
C VAL A 96 -7.05 -15.27 3.87
N LYS A 97 -8.32 -15.62 4.11
CA LYS A 97 -8.67 -16.79 4.93
C LYS A 97 -8.25 -18.10 4.28
N GLU A 98 -8.47 -18.23 2.97
CA GLU A 98 -8.07 -19.39 2.16
C GLU A 98 -6.54 -19.52 2.10
N TYR A 99 -5.82 -18.42 1.91
CA TYR A 99 -4.35 -18.41 1.92
C TYR A 99 -3.79 -18.89 3.25
N VAL A 100 -4.30 -18.36 4.38
CA VAL A 100 -3.87 -18.84 5.70
C VAL A 100 -4.19 -20.33 5.85
N LEU A 101 -5.38 -20.79 5.47
CA LEU A 101 -5.74 -22.20 5.55
C LEU A 101 -4.80 -23.09 4.72
N ASP A 102 -4.49 -22.67 3.50
CA ASP A 102 -3.61 -23.42 2.60
C ASP A 102 -2.18 -23.49 3.13
N SER A 103 -1.66 -22.39 3.72
CA SER A 103 -0.36 -22.40 4.40
C SER A 103 -0.29 -23.42 5.55
N PHE A 104 -1.40 -23.61 6.30
CA PHE A 104 -1.49 -24.63 7.34
C PHE A 104 -1.63 -26.06 6.76
N ASN A 105 -2.43 -26.25 5.70
CA ASN A 105 -2.60 -27.55 5.05
C ASN A 105 -1.30 -28.05 4.40
N MET A 106 -0.54 -27.14 3.75
CA MET A 106 0.75 -27.44 3.14
C MET A 106 1.89 -27.54 4.15
N ASN A 107 1.63 -27.29 5.44
CA ASN A 107 2.62 -27.27 6.52
C ASN A 107 3.84 -26.37 6.19
N SER A 108 3.58 -25.20 5.59
CA SER A 108 4.62 -24.19 5.31
C SER A 108 5.10 -23.59 6.63
N MET A 109 6.12 -24.21 7.23
CA MET A 109 6.66 -23.84 8.55
C MET A 109 7.04 -22.36 8.63
N GLN A 110 7.49 -21.75 7.53
CA GLN A 110 7.87 -20.34 7.47
C GLN A 110 6.66 -19.40 7.61
N ASP A 111 5.59 -19.65 6.85
CA ASP A 111 4.38 -18.83 6.88
C ASP A 111 3.59 -19.05 8.17
N VAL A 112 3.46 -20.32 8.59
CA VAL A 112 2.75 -20.70 9.81
C VAL A 112 3.42 -20.13 11.05
N SER A 113 4.76 -20.22 11.16
CA SER A 113 5.48 -19.60 12.28
C SER A 113 5.39 -18.07 12.26
N ALA A 114 5.40 -17.44 11.08
CA ALA A 114 5.22 -16.00 10.95
C ALA A 114 3.82 -15.55 11.43
N PHE A 115 2.74 -16.24 11.03
CA PHE A 115 1.39 -15.88 11.46
C PHE A 115 1.19 -16.10 12.96
N THR A 116 1.56 -17.28 13.45
CA THR A 116 1.41 -17.65 14.87
C THR A 116 2.19 -16.72 15.78
N PHE A 117 3.45 -16.39 15.44
CA PHE A 117 4.27 -15.47 16.22
C PHE A 117 3.79 -14.02 16.13
N ARG A 118 3.46 -13.54 14.92
CA ARG A 118 3.10 -12.13 14.69
C ARG A 118 1.74 -11.75 15.27
N TYR A 119 0.80 -12.68 15.25
CA TYR A 119 -0.60 -12.46 15.60
C TYR A 119 -1.07 -13.23 16.84
N ASN A 120 -0.17 -14.00 17.50
CA ASN A 120 -0.46 -14.81 18.68
C ASN A 120 -1.72 -15.68 18.53
N CYS A 121 -1.83 -16.32 17.37
CA CYS A 121 -2.97 -17.12 16.95
C CYS A 121 -2.57 -18.59 16.82
N CYS A 122 -3.55 -19.50 16.77
CA CYS A 122 -3.28 -20.92 16.59
C CYS A 122 -4.32 -21.59 15.68
N GLY A 123 -3.83 -22.39 14.73
CA GLY A 123 -4.67 -23.14 13.77
C GLY A 123 -5.40 -22.25 12.74
N ALA A 124 -6.21 -22.91 11.91
CA ALA A 124 -7.04 -22.28 10.88
C ALA A 124 -8.52 -22.64 11.05
N ASP A 125 -9.43 -21.89 10.40
CA ASP A 125 -10.89 -22.02 10.58
C ASP A 125 -11.45 -23.45 10.35
N SER A 126 -10.74 -24.32 9.62
CA SER A 126 -11.09 -25.73 9.38
C SER A 126 -10.02 -26.75 9.78
N LEU A 127 -8.96 -26.31 10.48
CA LEU A 127 -7.86 -27.16 10.95
C LEU A 127 -7.49 -26.77 12.40
N PRO A 128 -8.31 -27.18 13.39
CA PRO A 128 -7.99 -26.95 14.80
C PRO A 128 -6.83 -27.90 15.19
N ASN A 129 -5.63 -27.36 15.35
CA ASN A 129 -4.50 -28.11 15.86
C ASN A 129 -4.75 -28.47 17.33
N LEU A 130 -4.54 -29.75 17.69
CA LEU A 130 -4.74 -30.26 19.05
C LEU A 130 -3.77 -29.63 20.08
N SER A 131 -2.74 -28.92 19.62
CA SER A 131 -1.70 -28.26 20.43
C SER A 131 -1.97 -26.78 20.72
N CYS A 132 -3.17 -26.26 20.42
CA CYS A 132 -3.51 -24.87 20.69
C CYS A 132 -3.89 -24.64 22.16
N GLN A 133 -3.45 -23.51 22.73
CA GLN A 133 -3.82 -23.14 24.09
C GLN A 133 -5.31 -22.76 24.15
N ALA A 134 -6.00 -23.17 25.22
CA ALA A 134 -7.40 -22.86 25.42
C ALA A 134 -7.64 -21.33 25.39
N GLY A 135 -8.47 -20.85 24.46
CA GLY A 135 -8.83 -19.44 24.30
C GLY A 135 -8.06 -18.66 23.23
N GLN A 136 -7.17 -19.29 22.46
CA GLN A 136 -6.50 -18.61 21.33
C GLN A 136 -7.41 -18.48 20.10
N PRO A 137 -7.38 -17.34 19.37
CA PRO A 137 -8.11 -17.17 18.12
C PRO A 137 -7.46 -17.93 16.96
N THR A 138 -8.25 -18.26 15.93
CA THR A 138 -7.74 -18.83 14.68
C THR A 138 -6.90 -17.83 13.92
N CYS A 139 -5.82 -18.27 13.27
CA CYS A 139 -4.95 -17.38 12.50
C CYS A 139 -5.67 -16.75 11.31
N SER A 140 -6.61 -17.47 10.68
CA SER A 140 -7.43 -16.93 9.59
C SER A 140 -8.25 -15.70 10.02
N SER A 141 -8.75 -15.70 11.26
CA SER A 141 -9.52 -14.57 11.80
C SER A 141 -8.62 -13.46 12.34
N ALA A 142 -7.52 -13.81 13.03
CA ALA A 142 -6.58 -12.81 13.57
C ALA A 142 -5.86 -12.01 12.48
N VAL A 143 -5.41 -12.68 11.41
CA VAL A 143 -4.79 -12.02 10.24
C VAL A 143 -5.81 -11.09 9.56
N TRP A 144 -7.05 -11.56 9.39
CA TRP A 144 -8.09 -10.78 8.74
C TRP A 144 -8.47 -9.53 9.56
N ASP A 145 -8.62 -9.67 10.88
CA ASP A 145 -8.94 -8.55 11.76
C ASP A 145 -7.88 -7.44 11.70
N ARG A 146 -6.60 -7.82 11.67
CA ARG A 146 -5.47 -6.89 11.52
C ARG A 146 -5.43 -6.22 10.16
N LEU A 147 -5.74 -6.97 9.11
CA LEU A 147 -5.87 -6.40 7.78
C LEU A 147 -7.05 -5.44 7.70
N ASP A 148 -8.20 -5.77 8.27
CA ASP A 148 -9.39 -4.92 8.26
C ASP A 148 -9.17 -3.62 9.03
N PHE A 149 -8.50 -3.68 10.19
CA PHE A 149 -8.08 -2.50 10.94
C PHE A 149 -7.13 -1.61 10.12
N THR A 150 -6.17 -2.20 9.41
CA THR A 150 -5.23 -1.46 8.55
C THR A 150 -5.94 -0.85 7.34
N MET A 151 -6.89 -1.56 6.72
CA MET A 151 -7.73 -1.04 5.64
C MET A 151 -8.61 0.12 6.11
N MET A 152 -9.13 0.07 7.34
CA MET A 152 -9.88 1.18 7.93
C MET A 152 -9.00 2.42 8.09
N ILE A 153 -7.79 2.28 8.65
CA ILE A 153 -6.83 3.39 8.77
C ILE A 153 -6.51 3.97 7.38
N PHE A 154 -6.19 3.11 6.41
CA PHE A 154 -5.91 3.53 5.05
C PHE A 154 -7.09 4.33 4.46
N GLY A 155 -8.32 3.88 4.68
CA GLY A 155 -9.52 4.62 4.24
C GLY A 155 -9.64 6.01 4.85
N ILE A 156 -9.36 6.17 6.14
CA ILE A 156 -9.38 7.47 6.82
C ILE A 156 -8.30 8.40 6.24
N VAL A 157 -7.08 7.90 6.06
CA VAL A 157 -5.96 8.66 5.49
C VAL A 157 -6.28 9.10 4.07
N MET A 158 -6.82 8.21 3.23
CA MET A 158 -7.24 8.52 1.86
C MET A 158 -8.31 9.62 1.81
N LEU A 159 -9.29 9.58 2.72
CA LEU A 159 -10.32 10.63 2.81
C LEU A 159 -9.69 11.99 3.12
N ILE A 160 -8.77 12.04 4.08
CA ILE A 160 -8.04 13.28 4.43
C ILE A 160 -7.27 13.82 3.21
N ILE A 161 -6.58 12.93 2.47
CA ILE A 161 -5.83 13.31 1.26
C ILE A 161 -6.76 13.92 0.21
N ILE A 162 -7.91 13.29 -0.06
CA ILE A 162 -8.92 13.80 -0.99
C ILE A 162 -9.38 15.20 -0.60
N VAL A 163 -9.67 15.42 0.68
CA VAL A 163 -10.09 16.73 1.19
C VAL A 163 -8.99 17.77 0.97
N LEU A 164 -7.74 17.44 1.31
CA LEU A 164 -6.60 18.33 1.09
C LEU A 164 -6.40 18.65 -0.40
N GLN A 165 -6.52 17.68 -1.30
CA GLN A 165 -6.45 17.90 -2.75
C GLN A 165 -7.54 18.84 -3.26
N ILE A 166 -8.78 18.70 -2.77
CA ILE A 166 -9.88 19.59 -3.12
C ILE A 166 -9.57 21.02 -2.64
N PHE A 167 -9.07 21.19 -1.42
CA PHE A 167 -8.67 22.52 -0.92
C PHE A 167 -7.53 23.13 -1.75
N THR A 168 -6.49 22.35 -2.05
CA THR A 168 -5.35 22.80 -2.85
C THR A 168 -5.77 23.20 -4.26
N THR A 169 -6.62 22.41 -4.92
CA THR A 169 -7.13 22.73 -6.26
C THR A 169 -8.01 23.97 -6.24
N LEU A 170 -8.88 24.13 -5.22
CA LEU A 170 -9.72 25.31 -5.06
C LEU A 170 -8.90 26.60 -4.88
N ILE A 171 -7.77 26.55 -4.16
CA ILE A 171 -6.84 27.68 -4.03
C ILE A 171 -6.08 27.93 -5.33
N THR A 172 -5.71 26.89 -6.07
CA THR A 172 -4.88 27.01 -7.27
C THR A 172 -5.67 27.54 -8.48
N LEU A 173 -6.96 27.18 -8.61
CA LEU A 173 -7.84 27.61 -9.69
C LEU A 173 -7.91 29.14 -9.91
N PRO A 174 -8.18 29.98 -8.90
CA PRO A 174 -8.24 31.44 -9.08
C PRO A 174 -6.89 32.02 -9.50
N ILE A 175 -5.77 31.51 -8.97
CA ILE A 175 -4.42 31.96 -9.33
C ILE A 175 -4.18 31.73 -10.83
N VAL A 176 -4.58 30.57 -11.35
CA VAL A 176 -4.50 30.26 -12.79
C VAL A 176 -5.41 31.18 -13.62
N MET A 177 -6.63 31.46 -13.13
CA MET A 177 -7.59 32.33 -13.82
C MET A 177 -7.11 33.78 -13.89
N GLU A 178 -6.53 34.32 -12.82
CA GLU A 178 -5.97 35.67 -12.79
C GLU A 178 -4.81 35.81 -13.77
N GLU A 179 -3.90 34.84 -13.80
CA GLU A 179 -2.80 34.85 -14.76
C GLU A 179 -3.30 34.73 -16.22
N LYS A 180 -4.39 33.98 -16.46
CA LYS A 180 -5.08 33.96 -17.76
C LYS A 180 -5.63 35.34 -18.12
N ARG A 181 -6.29 36.01 -17.20
CA ARG A 181 -6.86 37.36 -17.42
C ARG A 181 -5.80 38.39 -17.76
N GLU A 182 -4.70 38.46 -17.01
CA GLU A 182 -3.61 39.42 -17.25
C GLU A 182 -2.98 39.28 -18.64
N ARG A 183 -2.75 38.04 -19.11
CA ARG A 183 -2.19 37.81 -20.46
C ARG A 183 -3.16 38.15 -21.59
N THR A 184 -4.47 37.97 -21.39
CA THR A 184 -5.46 38.33 -22.41
C THR A 184 -5.53 39.86 -22.57
N TYR A 185 -5.46 40.61 -21.47
CA TYR A 185 -5.42 42.07 -21.49
C TYR A 185 -4.18 42.64 -22.20
N TYR A 186 -2.99 42.04 -22.01
CA TYR A 186 -1.77 42.51 -22.67
C TYR A 186 -1.68 42.16 -24.17
N ARG A 187 -2.60 41.33 -24.68
CA ARG A 187 -2.60 40.85 -26.08
C ARG A 187 -3.70 41.52 -26.94
N SER A 188 -4.62 42.27 -26.33
CA SER A 188 -5.62 43.13 -27.02
C SER A 188 -5.07 44.52 -27.22
#